data_AF-A0A8S0Z3L1-F1
#
_entry.id   AF-A0A8S0Z3L1-F1
#
_cell.length_a   1.000
_cell.length_b   1.000
_cell.length_c   1.000
_cell.angle_alpha   90.00
_cell.angle_beta   90.00
_cell.angle_gamma   90.00
#
_symmetry.space_group_name_H-M   'P 1'
#
loop_
_entity.id
_entity.type
_entity.pdbx_description
1 polymer ?
#
loop_
_entity_poly.entity_id
_entity_poly.type
_entity_poly.pdbx_seq_one_letter_code
_entity_poly.pdbx_strand_id
1 'polypeptide(L)'
;MRARSPEKRCRQKPARQPTYRIEAERNPETTPQYFQISVNVLEARKLTWTNPNSANSYVIVVLGKKKHRTGVRRNMEEPCYRELFGHTKERLVCKHVNFGNSRI
;
A
#
# COMPACT_ATOMS: atom_id res chain seq x y z
N MET A 1 -20.19 -39.53 -78.32
CA MET A 1 -19.60 -40.56 -77.42
C MET A 1 -19.11 -39.88 -76.15
N ARG A 2 -19.65 -40.27 -74.99
CA ARG A 2 -19.24 -39.82 -73.64
C ARG A 2 -18.13 -40.73 -73.10
N ALA A 3 -17.03 -40.16 -72.60
CA ALA A 3 -16.13 -40.82 -71.65
C ALA A 3 -15.34 -39.75 -70.86
N ARG A 4 -15.72 -39.49 -69.61
CA ARG A 4 -15.09 -39.92 -68.34
C ARG A 4 -14.19 -38.82 -67.74
N SER A 5 -14.74 -38.16 -66.72
CA SER A 5 -14.14 -37.14 -65.86
C SER A 5 -13.08 -37.75 -64.93
N PRO A 6 -11.89 -37.13 -64.74
CA PRO A 6 -10.95 -37.55 -63.72
C PRO A 6 -11.30 -37.01 -62.34
N GLU A 7 -11.00 -37.83 -61.35
CA GLU A 7 -11.49 -37.80 -59.99
C GLU A 7 -10.94 -36.66 -59.10
N LYS A 8 -11.81 -36.26 -58.17
CA LYS A 8 -11.53 -35.88 -56.77
C LYS A 8 -10.15 -35.27 -56.47
N ARG A 9 -10.09 -33.93 -56.42
CA ARG A 9 -9.14 -33.20 -55.56
C ARG A 9 -9.85 -32.65 -54.34
N CYS A 10 -9.90 -33.47 -53.29
CA CYS A 10 -10.29 -33.01 -51.96
C CYS A 10 -9.25 -31.98 -51.50
N ARG A 11 -9.62 -30.69 -51.46
CA ARG A 11 -8.80 -29.65 -50.84
C ARG A 11 -8.72 -29.95 -49.34
N GLN A 12 -7.61 -30.49 -48.88
CA GLN A 12 -7.30 -30.55 -47.46
C GLN A 12 -7.10 -29.11 -46.96
N LYS A 13 -8.08 -28.60 -46.19
CA LYS A 13 -7.90 -27.38 -45.40
C LYS A 13 -6.81 -27.67 -44.35
N PRO A 14 -5.73 -26.89 -44.25
CA PRO A 14 -4.84 -27.01 -43.12
C PRO A 14 -5.64 -26.67 -41.85
N ALA A 15 -5.66 -27.61 -40.91
CA ALA A 15 -6.26 -27.41 -39.61
C ALA A 15 -5.59 -26.18 -38.97
N ARG A 16 -6.38 -25.14 -38.68
CA ARG A 16 -5.93 -24.02 -37.85
C ARG A 16 -5.50 -24.63 -36.52
N GLN A 17 -4.20 -24.60 -36.23
CA GLN A 17 -3.72 -24.94 -34.91
C GLN A 17 -4.43 -24.02 -33.91
N PRO A 18 -5.04 -24.55 -32.84
CA PRO A 18 -5.48 -23.71 -31.75
C PRO A 18 -4.22 -23.07 -31.16
N THR A 19 -4.05 -21.77 -31.40
CA THR A 19 -3.18 -20.93 -30.57
C THR A 19 -3.75 -21.03 -29.16
N TYR A 20 -3.20 -21.94 -28.37
CA TYR A 20 -3.41 -21.95 -26.93
C TYR A 20 -3.07 -20.54 -26.46
N ARG A 21 -4.07 -19.84 -25.93
CA ARG A 21 -3.82 -18.62 -25.18
C ARG A 21 -2.94 -19.06 -24.01
N ILE A 22 -1.68 -18.67 -24.05
CA ILE A 22 -0.82 -18.65 -22.87
C ILE A 22 -1.51 -17.64 -21.94
N GLU A 23 -2.36 -18.14 -21.05
CA GLU A 23 -2.72 -17.38 -19.87
C GLU A 23 -1.42 -17.13 -19.14
N ALA A 24 -0.97 -15.86 -19.13
CA ALA A 24 0.23 -15.47 -18.44
C ALA A 24 0.09 -15.92 -16.98
N GLU A 25 0.80 -16.99 -16.64
CA GLU A 25 0.86 -17.55 -15.30
C GLU A 25 1.30 -16.41 -14.38
N ARG A 26 0.35 -15.89 -13.62
CA ARG A 26 0.53 -14.65 -12.84
C ARG A 26 1.48 -14.97 -11.69
N ASN A 27 2.77 -14.83 -11.93
CA ASN A 27 3.80 -15.10 -10.93
C ASN A 27 3.60 -14.13 -9.74
N PRO A 28 3.19 -14.63 -8.56
CA PRO A 28 2.97 -13.79 -7.40
C PRO A 28 4.26 -13.10 -6.93
N GLU A 29 5.44 -13.59 -7.31
CA GLU A 29 6.73 -12.98 -6.97
C GLU A 29 7.06 -11.72 -7.79
N THR A 30 6.41 -11.54 -8.94
CA THR A 30 6.61 -10.35 -9.81
C THR A 30 5.53 -9.28 -9.62
N THR A 31 4.47 -9.57 -8.86
CA THR A 31 3.37 -8.62 -8.64
C THR A 31 3.65 -7.81 -7.39
N PRO A 32 3.72 -6.46 -7.44
CA PRO A 32 3.95 -5.65 -6.25
C PRO A 32 2.82 -5.89 -5.23
N GLN A 33 3.18 -6.31 -4.01
CA GLN A 33 2.21 -6.50 -2.93
C GLN A 33 2.02 -5.18 -2.19
N TYR A 34 0.85 -4.59 -2.31
CA TYR A 34 0.51 -3.36 -1.62
C TYR A 34 -0.09 -3.65 -0.25
N PHE A 35 0.48 -3.04 0.79
CA PHE A 35 -0.02 -3.06 2.16
C PHE A 35 -0.63 -1.71 2.50
N GLN A 36 -1.79 -1.72 3.14
CA GLN A 36 -2.38 -0.53 3.73
C GLN A 36 -2.03 -0.49 5.21
N ILE A 37 -1.37 0.60 5.63
CA ILE A 37 -1.01 0.88 7.01
C ILE A 37 -1.87 2.04 7.49
N SER A 38 -2.58 1.86 8.60
CA SER A 38 -3.29 2.93 9.29
C SER A 38 -2.64 3.18 10.66
N VAL A 39 -2.39 4.45 10.98
CA VAL A 39 -1.90 4.87 12.30
C VAL A 39 -2.96 5.73 12.94
N ASN A 40 -3.53 5.26 14.04
CA ASN A 40 -4.53 5.99 14.82
C ASN A 40 -3.86 6.61 16.05
N VAL A 41 -3.76 7.94 16.07
CA VAL A 41 -3.22 8.70 17.20
C VAL A 41 -4.38 9.10 18.10
N LEU A 42 -4.52 8.41 19.24
CA LEU A 42 -5.64 8.61 20.15
C LEU A 42 -5.39 9.79 21.10
N GLU A 43 -4.49 9.59 22.05
CA GLU A 43 -4.21 10.53 23.14
C GLU A 43 -2.78 10.34 23.65
N ALA A 44 -2.25 11.35 24.33
CA ALA A 44 -1.11 11.20 25.21
C ALA A 44 -1.57 11.40 26.66
N ARG A 45 -0.82 10.85 27.61
CA ARG A 45 -1.09 11.00 29.06
C ARG A 45 0.19 11.32 29.79
N LYS A 46 0.05 11.98 30.94
CA LYS A 46 1.16 12.32 31.85
C LYS A 46 2.25 13.15 31.16
N LEU A 47 1.88 14.04 30.24
CA LEU A 47 2.83 15.02 29.71
C LEU A 47 3.22 16.00 30.82
N THR A 48 4.52 16.16 31.03
CA THR A 48 5.08 17.08 32.02
C THR A 48 5.74 18.24 31.32
N TRP A 49 5.49 19.45 31.81
CA TRP A 49 5.97 20.69 31.21
C TRP A 49 6.87 21.43 32.19
N THR A 50 8.08 21.78 31.76
CA THR A 50 8.96 22.65 32.54
C THR A 50 8.42 24.08 32.57
N ASN A 51 7.77 24.52 31.49
CA ASN A 51 7.12 25.82 31.39
C ASN A 51 5.65 25.67 30.92
N PRO A 52 4.66 25.92 31.79
CA PRO A 52 3.25 25.76 31.46
C PRO A 52 2.74 26.82 30.46
N ASN A 53 3.40 27.98 30.34
CA ASN A 53 2.96 29.04 29.42
C ASN A 53 3.32 28.75 27.95
N SER A 54 4.20 27.78 27.70
CA SER A 54 4.62 27.34 26.36
C SER A 54 4.28 25.88 26.07
N ALA A 55 3.39 25.27 26.86
CA ALA A 55 3.07 23.86 26.79
C ALA A 55 2.26 23.52 25.52
N ASN A 56 2.93 23.21 24.41
CA ASN A 56 2.29 22.77 23.17
C ASN A 56 2.69 21.33 22.86
N SER A 57 1.71 20.47 22.60
CA SER A 57 1.93 19.08 22.21
C SER A 57 1.40 18.80 20.81
N TYR A 58 2.11 17.96 20.07
CA TYR A 58 1.69 17.39 18.80
C TYR A 58 2.47 16.09 18.57
N VAL A 59 1.89 15.18 17.79
CA VAL A 59 2.54 13.92 17.42
C VAL A 59 3.00 14.02 15.97
N ILE A 60 4.22 13.56 15.71
CA ILE A 60 4.74 13.38 14.36
C ILE A 60 4.77 11.89 14.05
N VAL A 61 4.11 11.48 12.97
CA VAL A 61 4.15 10.12 12.44
C VAL A 61 5.00 10.10 11.17
N VAL A 62 6.09 9.32 11.17
CA VAL A 62 6.98 9.18 10.00
C VAL A 62 6.89 7.76 9.45
N LEU A 63 6.44 7.62 8.21
CA LEU A 63 6.32 6.35 7.50
C LEU A 63 7.13 6.39 6.20
N GLY A 64 8.39 5.93 6.26
CA GLY A 64 9.35 6.05 5.16
C GLY A 64 9.72 7.52 4.94
N LYS A 65 9.46 8.05 3.74
CA LYS A 65 9.71 9.46 3.38
C LYS A 65 8.55 10.40 3.72
N LYS A 66 7.39 9.87 4.12
CA LYS A 66 6.20 10.67 4.43
C LYS A 66 6.17 10.98 5.93
N LYS A 67 5.96 12.25 6.25
CA LYS A 67 5.83 12.77 7.61
C LYS A 67 4.46 13.42 7.75
N HIS A 68 3.73 13.04 8.80
CA HIS A 68 2.45 13.61 9.17
C HIS A 68 2.55 14.21 10.56
N ARG A 69 1.76 15.24 10.82
CA ARG A 69 1.70 15.90 12.12
C ARG A 69 0.24 16.07 12.51
N THR A 70 -0.08 15.80 13.76
CA THR A 70 -1.39 16.11 14.32
C THR A 70 -1.63 17.61 14.46
N GLY A 71 -2.87 17.98 14.77
CA GLY A 71 -3.18 19.28 15.35
C GLY A 71 -2.39 19.53 16.64
N VAL A 72 -2.10 20.81 16.90
CA VAL A 72 -1.42 21.23 18.12
C VAL A 72 -2.43 21.34 19.26
N ARG A 73 -2.13 20.73 20.42
CA ARG A 73 -2.90 20.86 21.66
C ARG A 73 -2.09 21.67 22.66
N ARG A 74 -2.69 22.75 23.19
CA ARG A 74 -2.03 23.68 24.10
C ARG A 74 -2.44 23.40 25.54
N ASN A 75 -1.49 23.49 26.45
CA ASN A 75 -1.62 23.42 27.90
C ASN A 75 -2.46 22.22 28.37
N MET A 76 -2.23 21.05 27.76
CA MET A 76 -2.90 19.80 28.11
C MET A 76 -1.87 18.75 28.54
N GLU A 77 -2.01 18.22 29.74
CA GLU A 77 -1.23 17.07 30.23
C GLU A 77 -1.70 15.75 29.60
N GLU A 78 -2.98 15.69 29.23
CA GLU A 78 -3.63 14.55 28.58
C GLU A 78 -4.30 14.97 27.25
N PRO A 79 -3.52 15.33 26.21
CA PRO A 79 -4.07 15.79 24.95
C PRO A 79 -4.74 14.65 24.18
N CYS A 80 -5.96 14.91 23.72
CA CYS A 80 -6.70 14.03 22.82
C CYS A 80 -6.55 14.50 21.36
N TYR A 81 -6.02 13.63 20.50
CA TYR A 81 -5.81 13.91 19.06
C TYR A 81 -6.94 13.31 18.22
N ARG A 82 -7.18 12.00 18.35
CA ARG A 82 -8.14 11.20 17.55
C ARG A 82 -7.95 11.39 16.04
N GLU A 83 -6.71 11.30 15.59
CA GLU A 83 -6.34 11.50 14.18
C GLU A 83 -5.87 10.20 13.55
N LEU A 84 -6.35 9.92 12.34
CA LEU A 84 -6.05 8.71 11.58
C LEU A 84 -5.20 9.05 10.34
N PHE A 85 -4.05 8.41 10.21
CA PHE A 85 -3.17 8.54 9.03
C PHE A 85 -3.11 7.23 8.25
N GLY A 86 -3.58 7.23 7.00
CA GLY A 86 -3.55 6.07 6.10
C GLY A 86 -2.40 6.13 5.09
N HIS A 87 -1.70 5.02 4.88
CA HIS A 87 -0.56 4.91 3.96
C HIS A 87 -0.54 3.57 3.23
N THR A 88 -0.49 3.64 1.90
CA THR A 88 -0.20 2.47 1.06
C THR A 88 1.31 2.32 0.87
N LYS A 89 1.84 1.10 1.05
CA LYS A 89 3.25 0.74 0.88
C LYS A 89 3.39 -0.53 0.04
N GLU A 90 4.33 -0.52 -0.89
CA GLU A 90 4.69 -1.70 -1.71
C GLU A 90 5.54 -2.72 -0.94
N ARG A 91 6.15 -2.31 0.18
CA ARG A 91 6.96 -3.18 1.03
C ARG A 91 6.89 -2.72 2.48
N LEU A 92 6.59 -3.65 3.38
CA LEU A 92 6.72 -3.44 4.82
C LEU A 92 8.17 -3.65 5.23
N VAL A 93 8.78 -2.62 5.80
CA VAL A 93 10.06 -2.74 6.50
C VAL A 93 9.76 -2.50 7.97
N CYS A 94 9.86 -3.55 8.78
CA CYS A 94 9.67 -3.43 10.22
C CYS A 94 10.82 -2.59 10.78
N LYS A 95 10.51 -1.40 11.27
CA LYS A 95 11.46 -0.53 11.98
C LYS A 95 10.93 -0.33 13.39
N HIS A 96 11.83 -0.44 14.36
CA HIS A 96 11.52 -0.14 15.76
C HIS A 96 10.97 1.28 15.87
N VAL A 97 9.77 1.45 16.40
CA VAL A 97 9.15 2.76 16.62
C VAL A 97 9.59 3.25 17.99
N ASN A 98 10.54 4.18 18.02
CA ASN A 98 10.97 4.82 19.26
C ASN A 98 10.10 6.06 19.51
N PHE A 99 9.36 6.05 20.62
CA PHE A 99 8.68 7.24 21.13
C PHE A 99 9.68 8.05 21.98
N GLY A 100 10.26 9.09 21.40
CA GLY A 100 11.18 9.99 22.09
C GLY A 100 10.42 11.10 22.80
N ASN A 101 10.64 11.27 24.10
CA ASN A 101 10.32 12.51 24.80
C ASN A 101 11.41 13.54 24.50
N SER A 102 11.13 14.51 23.62
CA SER A 102 11.98 15.69 23.50
C SER A 102 11.79 16.56 24.74
N ARG A 103 12.77 16.53 25.64
CA ARG A 103 12.94 17.58 26.66
C ARG A 103 13.36 18.85 25.92
N ILE A 104 12.50 19.87 25.95
CA ILE A 104 12.87 21.25 25.62
C ILE A 104 13.11 21.96 26.94
#